data_AF-A0A7S3HF54-F1
#
_entry.id   AF-A0A7S3HF54-F1
#
_cell.length_a   1.000
_cell.length_b   1.000
_cell.length_c   1.000
_cell.angle_alpha   90.00
_cell.angle_beta   90.00
_cell.angle_gamma   90.00
#
_symmetry.space_group_name_H-M   'P 1'
#
loop_
_entity.id
_entity.type
_entity.pdbx_description
1 polymer ?
#
loop_
_entity_poly.entity_id
_entity_poly.type
_entity_poly.pdbx_seq_one_letter_code
_entity_poly.pdbx_strand_id
1 'polypeptide(L)'
;FIQTLAHLSTDPNTKVRTLVCQAITTISTTHVAVLDAYFDNICVFMLVALQDTQECVAIESCEFWAVMLETPDTKIAIMSYLNTLVQHLVSRLYLTQEQMDTERNDEASENSGEKELNLRPIHHKNGSNTGSAKAEDKETAELSTRWTLRK
;
A
#
# COMPACT_ATOMS: atom_id res chain seq x y z
N PHE A 1 1.90 -13.18 28.11
CA PHE A 1 1.25 -12.74 26.86
C PHE A 1 0.80 -11.28 26.95
N ILE A 2 -0.18 -10.92 27.79
CA ILE A 2 -0.71 -9.54 27.89
C ILE A 2 0.38 -8.49 28.19
N GLN A 3 1.22 -8.72 29.22
CA GLN A 3 2.35 -7.83 29.53
C GLN A 3 3.35 -7.71 28.39
N THR A 4 3.56 -8.80 27.63
CA THR A 4 4.44 -8.82 26.46
C THR A 4 3.85 -8.03 25.31
N LEU A 5 2.55 -8.16 25.04
CA LEU A 5 1.84 -7.35 24.04
C LEU A 5 1.89 -5.87 24.37
N ALA A 6 1.61 -5.51 25.63
CA ALA A 6 1.67 -4.12 26.07
C ALA A 6 3.08 -3.52 25.92
N HIS A 7 4.12 -4.31 26.20
CA HIS A 7 5.49 -3.88 25.96
C HIS A 7 5.77 -3.66 24.46
N LEU A 8 5.36 -4.63 23.63
CA LEU A 8 5.53 -4.58 22.18
C LEU A 8 4.76 -3.42 21.52
N SER A 9 3.59 -3.00 22.04
CA SER A 9 2.87 -1.83 21.52
C SER A 9 3.62 -0.52 21.72
N THR A 10 4.54 -0.48 22.66
CA THR A 10 5.35 0.70 22.99
C THR A 10 6.81 0.55 22.59
N ASP A 11 7.14 -0.50 21.82
CA ASP A 11 8.51 -0.75 21.40
C ASP A 11 9.02 0.45 20.58
N PRO A 12 10.21 1.01 20.87
CA PRO A 12 10.73 2.16 20.16
C PRO A 12 10.98 1.87 18.67
N ASN A 13 11.17 0.61 18.29
CA ASN A 13 11.39 0.20 16.91
C ASN A 13 10.06 -0.01 16.19
N THR A 14 9.72 0.93 15.31
CA THR A 14 8.54 0.87 14.44
C THR A 14 8.40 -0.45 13.69
N LYS A 15 9.51 -1.00 13.19
CA LYS A 15 9.49 -2.27 12.44
C LYS A 15 9.02 -3.43 13.31
N VAL A 16 9.36 -3.44 14.60
CA VAL A 16 8.88 -4.45 15.54
C VAL A 16 7.37 -4.33 15.68
N ARG A 17 6.85 -3.12 15.91
CA ARG A 17 5.40 -2.87 16.03
C ARG A 17 4.63 -3.29 14.78
N THR A 18 5.11 -2.93 13.60
CA THR A 18 4.55 -3.35 12.30
C THR A 18 4.49 -4.88 12.18
N LEU A 19 5.60 -5.58 12.42
CA LEU A 19 5.68 -7.03 12.31
C LEU A 19 4.77 -7.74 13.33
N VAL A 20 4.60 -7.17 14.52
CA VAL A 20 3.68 -7.71 15.53
C VAL A 20 2.23 -7.60 15.04
N CYS A 21 1.81 -6.45 14.49
CA CYS A 21 0.49 -6.31 13.89
C CYS A 21 0.25 -7.35 12.78
N GLN A 22 1.19 -7.48 11.83
CA GLN A 22 1.13 -8.47 10.75
C GLN A 22 1.01 -9.91 11.25
N ALA A 23 1.83 -10.27 12.24
CA ALA A 23 1.81 -11.61 12.83
C ALA A 23 0.46 -11.89 13.50
N ILE A 24 -0.08 -10.94 14.25
CA ILE A 24 -1.40 -11.08 14.88
C ILE A 24 -2.49 -11.23 13.82
N THR A 25 -2.50 -10.42 12.77
CA THR A 25 -3.46 -10.54 11.65
C THR A 25 -3.39 -11.93 11.02
N THR A 26 -2.18 -12.42 10.72
CA THR A 26 -1.96 -13.74 10.13
C THR A 26 -2.44 -14.88 11.04
N ILE A 27 -2.16 -14.80 12.35
CA ILE A 27 -2.62 -15.82 13.30
C ILE A 27 -4.15 -15.76 13.43
N SER A 28 -4.73 -14.57 13.39
CA SER A 28 -6.19 -14.37 13.46
C SER A 28 -6.93 -14.94 12.27
N THR A 29 -6.30 -15.07 11.10
CA THR A 29 -6.91 -15.74 9.92
C THR A 29 -6.67 -17.24 9.88
N THR A 30 -5.53 -17.70 10.38
CA THR A 30 -5.10 -19.11 10.23
C THR A 30 -5.43 -19.98 11.44
N HIS A 31 -5.48 -19.38 12.63
CA HIS A 31 -5.53 -20.09 13.92
C HIS A 31 -6.38 -19.36 14.97
N VAL A 32 -7.62 -18.97 14.59
CA VAL A 32 -8.57 -18.21 15.44
C VAL A 32 -8.69 -18.78 16.86
N ALA A 33 -8.86 -20.10 17.00
CA ALA A 33 -9.07 -20.77 18.30
C ALA A 33 -7.92 -20.59 19.31
N VAL A 34 -6.71 -20.29 18.84
CA VAL A 34 -5.54 -20.04 19.72
C VAL A 34 -5.65 -18.67 20.41
N LEU A 35 -6.37 -17.73 19.80
CA LEU A 35 -6.47 -16.36 20.25
C LEU A 35 -7.71 -16.05 21.08
N ASP A 36 -8.71 -16.94 21.14
CA ASP A 36 -9.98 -16.73 21.84
C ASP A 36 -9.78 -16.22 23.28
N ALA A 37 -8.90 -16.85 24.06
CA ALA A 37 -8.64 -16.48 25.46
C ALA A 37 -7.97 -15.09 25.61
N TYR A 38 -7.43 -14.53 24.53
CA TYR A 38 -6.71 -13.26 24.53
C TYR A 38 -7.34 -12.22 23.61
N PHE A 39 -8.49 -12.52 22.99
CA PHE A 39 -9.09 -11.74 21.93
C PHE A 39 -9.31 -10.28 22.33
N ASP A 40 -9.85 -10.05 23.53
CA ASP A 40 -10.08 -8.69 24.03
C ASP A 40 -8.78 -7.88 24.16
N ASN A 41 -7.70 -8.52 24.63
CA ASN A 41 -6.40 -7.86 24.74
C ASN A 41 -5.82 -7.53 23.36
N ILE A 42 -6.06 -8.38 22.37
CA ILE A 42 -5.64 -8.18 20.99
C ILE A 42 -6.41 -7.01 20.37
N CYS A 43 -7.73 -6.94 20.58
CA CYS A 43 -8.55 -5.82 20.11
C CYS A 43 -8.10 -4.50 20.73
N VAL A 44 -7.81 -4.47 22.03
CA VAL A 44 -7.28 -3.27 22.70
C VAL A 44 -5.90 -2.91 22.14
N PHE A 45 -5.00 -3.88 21.96
CA PHE A 45 -3.70 -3.66 21.34
C PHE A 45 -3.83 -3.07 19.93
N MET A 46 -4.73 -3.62 19.12
CA MET A 46 -4.96 -3.16 17.75
C MET A 46 -5.59 -1.76 17.74
N LEU A 47 -6.47 -1.41 18.68
CA LEU A 47 -6.98 -0.03 18.79
C LEU A 47 -5.86 0.96 19.11
N VAL A 48 -4.90 0.59 19.96
CA VAL A 48 -3.72 1.43 20.25
C VAL A 48 -2.82 1.55 19.03
N ALA A 49 -2.53 0.44 18.34
CA ALA A 49 -1.74 0.43 17.11
C ALA A 49 -2.40 1.25 15.98
N LEU A 50 -3.73 1.32 15.95
CA LEU A 50 -4.48 2.17 15.03
C LEU A 50 -4.28 3.68 15.33
N GLN A 51 -3.73 4.07 16.47
CA GLN A 51 -3.38 5.47 16.74
C GLN A 51 -1.87 5.70 16.82
N ASP A 52 -1.08 4.75 16.31
CA ASP A 52 0.36 4.89 16.26
C ASP A 52 0.75 6.13 15.43
N THR A 53 1.78 6.85 15.88
CA THR A 53 2.30 8.03 15.18
C THR A 53 2.90 7.66 13.83
N GLN A 54 3.37 6.42 13.68
CA GLN A 54 3.93 5.91 12.44
C GLN A 54 2.85 5.22 11.61
N GLU A 55 2.54 5.81 10.46
CA GLU A 55 1.48 5.38 9.57
C GLU A 55 1.57 3.89 9.18
N CYS A 56 2.77 3.36 8.97
CA CYS A 56 2.94 1.94 8.64
C CYS A 56 2.36 1.01 9.70
N VAL A 57 2.55 1.26 10.99
CA VAL A 57 1.96 0.46 12.08
C VAL A 57 0.43 0.59 12.07
N ALA A 58 -0.01 1.84 11.86
CA ALA A 58 -1.39 2.24 11.78
C ALA A 58 -2.15 1.55 10.62
N ILE A 59 -1.48 1.31 9.48
CA ILE A 59 -1.99 0.56 8.32
C ILE A 59 -2.12 -0.92 8.65
N GLU A 60 -1.09 -1.55 9.23
CA GLU A 60 -1.16 -2.98 9.58
C GLU A 60 -2.29 -3.27 10.58
N SER A 61 -2.52 -2.35 11.52
CA SER A 61 -3.68 -2.46 12.40
C SER A 61 -5.00 -2.34 11.65
N CYS A 62 -5.08 -1.48 10.63
CA CYS A 62 -6.28 -1.35 9.80
C CYS A 62 -6.56 -2.65 9.02
N GLU A 63 -5.52 -3.34 8.55
CA GLU A 63 -5.65 -4.64 7.89
C GLU A 63 -6.27 -5.69 8.82
N PHE A 64 -5.83 -5.75 10.08
CA PHE A 64 -6.46 -6.61 11.08
C PHE A 64 -7.98 -6.37 11.17
N TRP A 65 -8.41 -5.12 11.28
CA TRP A 65 -9.84 -4.80 11.39
C TRP A 65 -10.62 -5.15 10.11
N ALA A 66 -10.03 -4.94 8.94
CA ALA A 66 -10.63 -5.31 7.66
C ALA A 66 -10.87 -6.82 7.57
N VAL A 67 -9.87 -7.62 7.95
CA VAL A 67 -9.95 -9.08 8.02
C VAL A 67 -11.04 -9.54 9.00
N MET A 68 -11.10 -8.94 10.19
CA MET A 68 -12.09 -9.30 11.20
C MET A 68 -13.53 -8.96 10.78
N LEU A 69 -13.71 -8.09 9.77
CA LEU A 69 -14.99 -7.75 9.18
C LEU A 69 -15.40 -8.67 8.01
N GLU A 70 -14.65 -9.74 7.69
CA GLU A 70 -15.00 -10.61 6.56
C GLU A 70 -16.11 -11.62 6.90
N THR A 71 -16.09 -12.21 8.09
CA THR A 71 -17.04 -13.28 8.47
C THR A 71 -18.11 -12.81 9.48
N PRO A 72 -19.31 -13.42 9.50
CA PRO A 72 -20.35 -13.08 10.48
C PRO A 72 -19.90 -13.27 11.94
N ASP A 73 -19.17 -14.34 12.24
CA ASP A 73 -18.74 -14.66 13.60
C ASP A 73 -17.73 -13.63 14.11
N THR A 74 -16.74 -13.28 13.28
CA THR A 74 -15.75 -12.26 13.62
C THR A 74 -16.36 -10.87 13.74
N LYS A 75 -17.39 -10.54 12.93
CA LYS A 75 -18.18 -9.30 13.07
C LYS A 75 -18.85 -9.19 14.43
N ILE A 76 -19.48 -10.27 14.90
CA ILE A 76 -20.13 -10.31 16.22
C ILE A 76 -19.07 -10.10 17.31
N ALA A 77 -17.91 -10.75 17.18
CA ALA A 77 -16.82 -10.61 18.15
C ALA A 77 -16.31 -9.16 18.27
N ILE A 78 -16.28 -8.39 17.17
CA ILE A 78 -15.79 -7.00 17.19
C ILE A 78 -16.85 -5.94 17.50
N MET A 79 -18.14 -6.31 17.63
CA MET A 79 -19.22 -5.34 17.85
C MET A 79 -18.99 -4.43 19.07
N SER A 80 -18.41 -4.97 20.15
CA SER A 80 -18.10 -4.20 21.37
C SER A 80 -17.04 -3.11 21.16
N TYR A 81 -16.20 -3.24 20.13
CA TYR A 81 -15.12 -2.30 19.81
C TYR A 81 -15.50 -1.31 18.70
N LEU A 82 -16.63 -1.53 18.01
CA LEU A 82 -16.98 -0.81 16.79
C LEU A 82 -17.08 0.71 16.97
N ASN A 83 -17.71 1.18 18.06
CA ASN A 83 -17.83 2.61 18.34
C ASN A 83 -16.45 3.28 18.43
N THR A 84 -15.55 2.67 19.21
CA THR A 84 -14.18 3.15 19.38
C THR A 84 -13.38 3.04 18.09
N LEU A 85 -13.51 1.94 17.35
CA LEU A 85 -12.86 1.74 16.06
C LEU A 85 -13.25 2.82 15.05
N VAL A 86 -14.55 3.10 14.91
CA VAL A 86 -15.06 4.13 13.99
C VAL A 86 -14.53 5.52 14.35
N GLN A 87 -14.51 5.88 15.64
CA GLN A 87 -13.96 7.16 16.08
C GLN A 87 -12.48 7.32 15.69
N HIS A 88 -11.68 6.28 15.90
CA HIS A 88 -10.26 6.27 15.54
C HIS A 88 -10.03 6.25 14.02
N LEU A 89 -10.87 5.56 13.24
CA LEU A 89 -10.77 5.59 11.78
C LEU A 89 -11.09 6.99 11.24
N VAL A 90 -12.17 7.61 11.73
CA VAL A 90 -12.56 8.97 11.31
C VAL A 90 -11.48 10.00 11.67
N SER A 91 -10.84 9.88 12.84
CA SER A 91 -9.75 10.81 13.21
C SER A 91 -8.56 10.76 12.26
N ARG A 92 -8.32 9.61 11.62
CA ARG A 92 -7.23 9.45 10.63
C ARG A 92 -7.61 9.77 9.19
N LEU A 93 -8.88 10.06 8.90
CA LEU A 93 -9.31 10.50 7.56
C LEU A 93 -9.08 12.01 7.33
N TYR A 94 -8.74 12.76 8.38
CA TYR A 94 -8.44 14.18 8.24
C TYR A 94 -7.03 14.38 7.68
N LEU A 95 -6.96 14.90 6.46
CA LEU A 95 -5.72 15.41 5.88
C LEU A 95 -5.30 16.69 6.62
N THR A 96 -4.00 16.82 6.89
CA THR A 96 -3.43 18.10 7.33
C THR A 96 -3.51 19.14 6.21
N GLN A 97 -3.40 20.42 6.54
CA GLN A 97 -3.37 21.49 5.54
C GLN A 97 -2.26 21.27 4.51
N GLU A 98 -1.08 20.83 4.98
CA GLU A 98 0.05 20.49 4.12
C GLU A 98 -0.28 19.31 3.19
N GLN A 99 -0.87 18.22 3.71
CA GLN A 99 -1.28 17.09 2.89
C GLN A 99 -2.33 17.49 1.84
N MET A 100 -3.31 18.32 2.21
CA MET A 100 -4.31 18.83 1.26
C MET A 100 -3.67 19.69 0.16
N ASP A 101 -2.68 20.51 0.50
CA ASP A 101 -1.97 21.34 -0.48
C ASP A 101 -1.07 20.49 -1.40
N THR A 102 -0.45 19.42 -0.88
CA THR A 102 0.30 18.44 -1.68
C THR A 102 -0.61 17.72 -2.67
N GLU A 103 -1.72 17.14 -2.20
CA GLU A 103 -2.70 16.46 -3.06
C GLU A 103 -3.22 17.38 -4.16
N ARG A 104 -3.56 18.64 -3.84
CA ARG A 104 -3.99 19.63 -4.84
C ARG A 104 -2.92 19.91 -5.89
N ASN A 105 -1.65 19.94 -5.49
CA ASN A 105 -0.54 20.18 -6.41
C ASN A 105 -0.29 18.97 -7.32
N ASP A 106 -0.40 17.76 -6.78
CA ASP A 106 -0.24 16.52 -7.54
C ASP A 106 -1.38 16.37 -8.58
N GLU A 107 -2.63 16.65 -8.20
CA GLU A 107 -3.77 16.70 -9.13
C GLU A 107 -3.55 17.72 -10.26
N ALA A 108 -3.02 18.91 -9.93
CA ALA A 108 -2.72 19.94 -10.93
C ALA A 108 -1.60 19.50 -11.88
N SER A 109 -0.58 18.79 -11.39
CA SER A 109 0.49 18.23 -12.20
C SER A 109 0.02 17.11 -13.12
N GLU A 110 -0.88 16.22 -12.66
CA GLU A 110 -1.43 15.16 -13.51
C GLU A 110 -2.35 15.73 -14.60
N ASN A 111 -3.10 16.80 -14.27
CA ASN A 111 -4.06 17.43 -15.17
C ASN A 111 -3.44 18.51 -16.08
N SER A 112 -2.17 18.87 -15.89
CA SER A 112 -1.44 19.82 -16.75
C SER A 112 -1.08 19.23 -18.12
N GLY A 113 -1.12 17.91 -18.26
CA GLY A 113 -0.75 17.22 -19.51
C GLY A 113 0.74 17.26 -19.82
N GLU A 114 1.58 17.76 -18.90
CA GLU A 114 3.05 17.75 -18.99
C GLU A 114 3.63 16.36 -18.71
N LYS A 115 3.08 15.31 -19.33
CA LYS A 115 3.92 14.14 -19.59
C LYS A 115 5.00 14.63 -20.54
N GLU A 116 6.24 14.75 -20.06
CA GLU A 116 7.43 14.86 -20.91
C GLU A 116 7.47 13.63 -21.82
N LEU A 117 6.66 13.65 -22.89
CA LEU A 117 6.82 12.78 -24.03
C LEU A 117 8.18 13.20 -24.59
N ASN A 118 9.22 12.45 -24.22
CA ASN A 118 10.56 12.54 -24.77
C ASN A 118 10.51 12.10 -26.25
N LEU A 119 9.81 12.89 -27.07
CA LEU A 119 9.76 12.83 -28.52
C LEU A 119 11.06 13.43 -29.02
N ARG A 120 12.18 12.78 -28.72
CA ARG A 120 13.44 13.10 -29.39
C ARG A 120 13.19 12.91 -30.88
N PRO A 121 13.40 13.93 -31.73
CA PRO A 121 13.28 13.75 -33.16
C PRO A 121 14.28 12.69 -33.61
N ILE A 122 13.79 11.52 -34.04
CA ILE A 122 14.61 10.52 -34.70
C ILE A 122 14.91 11.08 -36.08
N HIS A 123 16.04 11.78 -36.21
CA HIS A 123 16.59 12.13 -37.52
C HIS A 123 17.02 10.83 -38.20
N HIS A 124 16.16 10.29 -39.06
CA HIS A 124 16.55 9.24 -40.00
C HIS A 124 17.64 9.81 -40.92
N LYS A 125 18.90 9.37 -40.73
CA LYS A 125 19.94 9.59 -41.72
C LYS A 125 19.60 8.72 -42.93
N ASN A 126 19.14 9.33 -44.01
CA ASN A 126 19.10 8.66 -45.31
C ASN A 126 20.55 8.37 -45.73
N GLY A 127 20.99 7.14 -45.47
CA GLY A 127 22.32 6.65 -45.79
C GLY A 127 22.53 6.59 -47.29
N SER A 128 23.21 7.58 -47.86
CA SER A 128 23.93 7.40 -49.12
C SER A 128 25.31 6.82 -48.82
N ASN A 129 25.35 5.50 -48.85
CA ASN A 129 26.41 4.64 -49.40
C ASN A 129 27.88 4.95 -49.05
N THR A 130 28.49 4.12 -48.19
CA THR A 130 29.85 3.58 -48.39
C THR A 130 30.14 2.45 -47.39
N GLY A 131 30.29 1.22 -47.91
CA GLY A 131 31.31 0.24 -47.46
C GLY A 131 31.12 -0.53 -46.16
N SER A 132 30.68 -1.79 -46.30
CA SER A 132 31.11 -2.99 -45.54
C SER A 132 30.62 -3.23 -44.10
N ALA A 133 29.75 -4.25 -44.01
CA ALA A 133 29.66 -5.28 -42.98
C ALA A 133 29.39 -4.87 -41.52
N LYS A 134 28.14 -5.06 -41.08
CA LYS A 134 27.79 -5.99 -39.99
C LYS A 134 26.27 -6.20 -39.92
N ALA A 135 25.88 -7.47 -39.95
CA ALA A 135 24.51 -7.93 -39.80
C ALA A 135 24.18 -7.99 -38.31
N GLU A 136 23.40 -7.04 -37.79
CA GLU A 136 22.85 -7.11 -36.42
C GLU A 136 21.61 -6.21 -36.23
N ASP A 137 20.97 -5.73 -37.30
CA ASP A 137 19.92 -4.68 -37.21
C ASP A 137 18.69 -4.96 -38.10
N LYS A 138 18.41 -6.25 -38.37
CA LYS A 138 17.20 -6.67 -39.10
C LYS A 138 16.00 -6.98 -38.20
N GLU A 139 16.22 -7.33 -36.93
CA GLU A 139 15.15 -7.76 -36.02
C GLU A 139 14.34 -6.56 -35.47
N THR A 140 14.99 -5.43 -35.26
CA THR A 140 14.40 -4.15 -34.81
C THR A 140 13.53 -3.50 -35.89
N ALA A 141 13.91 -3.61 -37.16
CA ALA A 141 13.15 -3.05 -38.27
C ALA A 141 11.85 -3.82 -38.57
N GLU A 142 11.82 -5.15 -38.40
CA GLU A 142 10.59 -5.96 -38.56
C GLU A 142 9.60 -5.78 -37.40
N LEU A 143 10.07 -5.54 -36.18
CA LEU A 143 9.21 -5.26 -35.03
C LEU A 143 8.49 -3.90 -35.16
N SER A 144 9.12 -2.90 -35.77
CA SER A 144 8.53 -1.56 -35.94
C SER A 144 7.42 -1.52 -37.00
N THR A 145 7.47 -2.36 -38.03
CA THR A 145 6.42 -2.44 -39.07
C THR A 145 5.22 -3.28 -38.65
N ARG A 146 5.35 -4.11 -37.60
CA ARG A 146 4.26 -4.98 -37.13
C ARG A 146 3.19 -4.25 -36.30
N TRP A 147 3.45 -3.01 -35.88
CA TRP A 147 2.51 -2.22 -35.06
C TRP A 147 1.85 -1.04 -35.77
N THR A 148 2.20 -0.75 -37.03
CA THR A 148 1.67 0.41 -37.77
C THR A 148 0.64 0.07 -38.85
N LEU A 149 0.12 -1.15 -38.89
CA LEU A 149 -1.06 -1.48 -39.72
C LEU A 149 -2.06 -2.35 -38.97
N ARG A 150 -3.05 -1.69 -38.36
CA ARG A 150 -4.44 -2.16 -38.38
C ARG A 150 -5.31 -1.04 -38.92
N LYS A 151 -5.81 -1.25 -40.13
CA LYS A 151 -7.08 -0.70 -40.58
C LYS A 151 -8.06 -1.86 -40.58
#